data_AF-A0A349LI21-F1
#
_entry.id   AF-A0A349LI21-F1
#
_cell.length_a   1.000
_cell.length_b   1.000
_cell.length_c   1.000
_cell.angle_alpha   90.00
_cell.angle_beta   90.00
_cell.angle_gamma   90.00
#
_symmetry.space_group_name_H-M   'P 1'
#
loop_
_entity.id
_entity.type
_entity.pdbx_description
1 polymer ?
#
loop_
_entity_poly.entity_id
_entity_poly.type
_entity_poly.pdbx_seq_one_letter_code
_entity_poly.pdbx_strand_id
1 'polypeptide(L)' 'ALAVVTLGTSRDEQRIDSIDSREEIKKSFMLHYNFPPFSVGEARPFRGTSRREIGHGNLAERAIQPL' A
#
# COMPACT_ATOMS: atom_id res chain seq x y z
N ALA A 1 11.75 -3.04 -10.44
CA ALA A 1 10.68 -3.48 -9.54
C ALA A 1 9.68 -4.32 -10.34
N LEU A 2 9.05 -5.32 -9.71
CA LEU A 2 7.93 -6.05 -10.30
C LEU A 2 6.62 -5.46 -9.75
N ALA A 3 5.63 -5.25 -10.62
CA ALA A 3 4.31 -4.75 -10.23
C ALA A 3 3.23 -5.62 -10.86
N VAL A 4 2.12 -5.79 -10.12
CA VAL A 4 0.92 -6.50 -10.57
C VAL A 4 -0.28 -5.64 -10.22
N VAL A 5 -1.24 -5.57 -11.13
CA VAL A 5 -2.49 -4.84 -10.94
C VAL A 5 -3.62 -5.85 -10.82
N THR A 6 -4.48 -5.65 -9.82
CA THR A 6 -5.70 -6.41 -9.63
C THR A 6 -6.87 -5.45 -9.69
N LEU A 7 -7.83 -5.72 -10.58
CA LEU A 7 -9.08 -4.96 -10.65
C LEU A 7 -10.14 -5.63 -9.78
N GLY A 8 -10.71 -4.85 -8.87
CA GLY A 8 -11.79 -5.28 -7.98
C GLY A 8 -13.11 -4.55 -8.28
N THR A 9 -14.09 -4.82 -7.44
CA THR A 9 -15.40 -4.16 -7.41
C THR A 9 -15.48 -3.15 -6.27
N SER A 10 -16.58 -2.40 -6.17
CA SER A 10 -16.83 -1.47 -5.05
C SER A 10 -16.89 -2.15 -3.67
N ARG A 11 -17.03 -3.48 -3.62
CA ARG A 11 -16.96 -4.25 -2.37
C ARG A 11 -15.53 -4.51 -1.89
N ASP A 12 -14.56 -4.40 -2.79
CA ASP A 12 -13.15 -4.67 -2.52
C ASP A 12 -12.38 -3.40 -2.13
N GLU A 13 -13.06 -2.24 -2.10
CA GLU A 13 -12.50 -0.98 -1.62
C GLU A 13 -12.12 -1.08 -0.14
N GLN A 14 -10.98 -0.48 0.22
CA GLN A 14 -10.54 -0.45 1.59
C GLN A 14 -11.39 0.55 2.38
N ARG A 15 -12.07 0.05 3.42
CA ARG A 15 -12.79 0.88 4.39
C ARG A 15 -11.82 1.37 5.45
N ILE A 16 -11.76 2.68 5.67
CA ILE A 16 -10.86 3.34 6.60
C ILE A 16 -11.71 4.07 7.63
N ASP A 17 -11.65 3.56 8.86
CA ASP A 17 -12.21 4.22 10.04
C ASP A 17 -11.10 5.09 10.66
N SER A 18 -11.15 6.39 10.40
CA SER A 18 -10.17 7.35 10.87
C SER A 18 -10.80 8.36 11.82
N ILE A 19 -10.08 8.73 12.87
CA ILE A 19 -10.57 9.71 13.86
C ILE A 19 -10.82 11.10 13.26
N ASP A 20 -10.18 11.40 12.12
CA ASP A 20 -10.24 12.69 11.44
C ASP A 20 -11.59 12.90 10.71
N SER A 21 -12.35 11.82 10.47
CA SER A 21 -13.64 11.88 9.80
C SER A 21 -14.72 11.22 10.65
N ARG A 22 -15.89 11.87 10.76
CA ARG A 22 -17.07 11.24 11.39
C ARG A 22 -17.68 10.13 10.53
N GLU A 23 -17.38 10.15 9.24
CA GLU A 23 -17.85 9.18 8.26
C GLU A 23 -16.72 8.24 7.86
N GLU A 24 -17.10 7.01 7.51
CA GLU A 24 -16.16 5.99 7.04
C GLU A 24 -15.68 6.32 5.63
N ILE A 25 -14.36 6.45 5.47
CA ILE A 25 -13.75 6.78 4.18
C ILE A 25 -13.51 5.47 3.43
N LYS A 26 -13.87 5.43 2.15
CA LYS A 26 -13.53 4.31 1.26
C LYS A 26 -12.39 4.70 0.33
N LYS A 27 -11.43 3.79 0.19
CA LYS A 27 -10.24 3.96 -0.65
C LYS A 27 -10.27 2.89 -1.75
N SER A 28 -10.57 3.34 -2.96
CA SER A 28 -10.68 2.48 -4.15
C SER A 28 -9.34 2.14 -4.79
N PHE A 29 -8.35 3.03 -4.66
CA PHE A 29 -6.99 2.80 -5.13
C PHE A 29 -6.09 2.41 -3.97
N MET A 30 -5.46 1.24 -4.06
CA MET A 30 -4.56 0.72 -3.03
C MET A 30 -3.21 0.37 -3.64
N LEU A 31 -2.14 0.87 -3.04
CA LEU A 31 -0.77 0.53 -3.44
C LEU A 31 0.00 -0.11 -2.29
N HIS A 32 0.38 -1.37 -2.48
CA HIS A 32 1.23 -2.11 -1.54
C HIS A 32 2.67 -2.21 -2.09
N TYR A 33 3.60 -1.61 -1.37
CA TYR A 33 5.04 -1.68 -1.68
C TYR A 33 5.72 -2.68 -0.74
N ASN A 34 6.37 -3.69 -1.32
CA ASN A 34 7.10 -4.72 -0.58
C ASN A 34 8.59 -4.65 -0.92
N PHE A 35 9.45 -4.72 0.11
CA PHE A 35 10.90 -4.69 -0.02
C PHE A 35 11.54 -5.86 0.73
N PRO A 36 11.48 -7.07 0.14
CA PRO A 36 12.00 -8.26 0.81
C PRO A 36 13.54 -8.20 0.92
N PRO A 37 14.15 -8.80 1.95
CA PRO A 37 15.58 -8.66 2.23
C PRO A 37 16.49 -9.24 1.14
N PHE A 38 16.00 -10.25 0.41
CA PHE A 38 16.73 -10.79 -0.74
C PHE A 38 16.89 -9.77 -1.88
N SER A 39 16.06 -8.71 -1.94
CA SER A 39 16.18 -7.66 -2.97
C SER A 39 17.51 -6.89 -2.90
N VAL A 40 18.18 -6.93 -1.74
CA VAL A 40 19.52 -6.39 -1.51
C VAL A 40 20.57 -7.47 -1.23
N GLY A 41 20.23 -8.75 -1.46
CA GLY A 41 21.13 -9.89 -1.22
C GLY A 41 21.35 -10.24 0.26
N GLU A 42 20.54 -9.71 1.18
CA GLU A 42 20.64 -10.03 2.61
C GLU A 42 19.73 -11.19 3.01
N ALA A 43 20.20 -12.05 3.92
CA ALA A 43 19.38 -13.08 4.54
C ALA A 43 18.80 -12.57 5.87
N ARG A 44 17.55 -12.12 5.85
CA ARG A 44 16.78 -11.73 7.04
C ARG A 44 15.38 -12.36 7.03
N PRO A 45 14.77 -12.62 8.19
CA PRO A 45 13.40 -13.11 8.24
C PRO A 45 12.44 -12.08 7.64
N PHE A 46 11.51 -12.54 6.80
CA PHE A 46 10.41 -11.70 6.32
C PHE A 46 9.44 -11.47 7.48
N ARG A 47 9.38 -10.22 7.96
CA ARG A 47 8.44 -9.77 8.99
C ARG A 47 7.34 -8.93 8.35
N GLY A 48 6.37 -8.46 9.14
CA GLY A 48 5.36 -7.52 8.67
C GLY A 48 5.97 -6.24 8.08
N THR A 49 5.13 -5.47 7.38
CA THR A 49 5.51 -4.28 6.64
C THR A 49 6.17 -3.23 7.54
N SER A 50 7.36 -2.78 7.15
CA SER A 50 8.12 -1.75 7.84
C SER A 50 7.55 -0.35 7.57
N ARG A 51 7.86 0.61 8.46
CA ARG A 51 7.47 2.02 8.28
C ARG A 51 8.02 2.62 6.98
N ARG A 52 9.20 2.19 6.53
CA ARG A 52 9.80 2.65 5.27
C ARG A 52 9.01 2.16 4.08
N GLU A 53 8.58 0.89 4.08
CA GLU A 53 7.77 0.34 3.00
C GLU A 53 6.43 1.04 2.89
N ILE A 54 5.77 1.31 4.03
CA ILE A 54 4.52 2.10 4.05
C ILE A 54 4.76 3.51 3.50
N GLY A 55 5.84 4.18 3.92
CA GLY A 55 6.18 5.52 3.43
C GLY A 55 6.43 5.58 1.92
N HIS A 56 7.21 4.63 1.38
CA HIS A 56 7.45 4.54 -0.06
C HIS A 56 6.17 4.18 -0.84
N GLY A 57 5.34 3.29 -0.29
CA GLY A 57 4.03 2.98 -0.86
C GLY A 57 3.13 4.21 -0.95
N ASN A 58 2.98 4.94 0.15
CA ASN A 58 2.18 6.17 0.20
C ASN A 58 2.71 7.26 -0.75
N LEU A 59 4.04 7.38 -0.90
CA LEU A 59 4.65 8.31 -1.85
C LEU A 59 4.28 7.95 -3.30
N ALA A 60 4.45 6.67 -3.67
CA ALA A 60 4.12 6.18 -5.00
C ALA A 60 2.61 6.30 -5.28
N GLU A 61 1.78 6.03 -4.28
CA GLU A 61 0.34 6.14 -4.38
C GLU A 61 -0.10 7.58 -4.67
N ARG A 62 0.42 8.55 -3.92
CA ARG A 62 0.15 9.98 -4.13
C ARG A 62 0.64 10.49 -5.48
N ALA A 63 1.66 9.87 -6.06
CA ALA A 63 2.16 10.24 -7.39
C ALA A 63 1.22 9.79 -8.52
N ILE A 64 0.50 8.68 -8.32
CA ILE A 64 -0.39 8.09 -9.33
C ILE A 64 -1.84 8.58 -9.17
N GLN A 65 -2.29 8.83 -7.95
CA GLN A 65 -3.66 9.28 -7.66
C GLN A 65 -4.17 10.50 -8.47
N PRO A 66 -3.34 11.48 -8.88
CA PRO A 66 -3.79 12.63 -9.67
C PRO A 66 -4.01 12.36 -11.17
N LEU A 67 -3.58 11.21 -11.68
CA LEU A 67 -3.72 10.81 -13.09
C LEU A 67 -5.11 10.23 -13.35
#